data_AF-A0A6J2XIH7-F1
#
_entry.id   AF-A0A6J2XIH7-F1
#
_cell.length_a   1.000
_cell.length_b   1.000
_cell.length_c   1.000
_cell.angle_alpha   90.00
_cell.angle_beta   90.00
_cell.angle_gamma   90.00
#
_symmetry.space_group_name_H-M   'P 1'
#
loop_
_entity.id
_entity.type
_entity.pdbx_description
1 polymer ?
#
loop_
_entity_poly.entity_id
_entity_poly.type
_entity_poly.pdbx_seq_one_letter_code
_entity_poly.pdbx_strand_id
1 'polypeptide(L)'
;MPPEHREVDLELEEQFILRLPINEAGNIKKILNTKPEKIKRILKIDLDVAKCIGTVYIGKKKLSAYLRTFPTIIESYKTNILNDKTNTYKTADICHIVECYEYPLDCFNKDLFHGYTPPLKNVKKRRFRKTLVNPELIEENESISKELYFLLKTDVEAVSTKYEIIYEDSKYGTFANETLFGQTTSSDSDIEVDI
;
A
#
# COMPACT_ATOMS: atom_id res chain seq x y z
N MET A 1 33.82 25.72 -7.66
CA MET A 1 32.35 25.61 -7.60
C MET A 1 31.98 24.16 -7.90
N PRO A 2 31.24 23.48 -7.01
CA PRO A 2 30.64 22.20 -7.36
C PRO A 2 29.60 22.43 -8.47
N PRO A 3 29.41 21.48 -9.40
CA PRO A 3 28.45 21.63 -10.47
C PRO A 3 27.03 21.75 -9.88
N GLU A 4 26.33 22.82 -10.26
CA GLU A 4 24.91 23.02 -9.98
C GLU A 4 24.15 21.75 -10.37
N HIS A 5 23.56 21.09 -9.39
CA HIS A 5 22.62 20.00 -9.64
C HIS A 5 21.38 20.62 -10.25
N ARG A 6 21.25 20.52 -11.58
CA ARG A 6 19.95 20.70 -12.23
C ARG A 6 19.01 19.66 -11.62
N GLU A 7 18.03 20.12 -10.85
CA GLU A 7 16.89 19.29 -10.48
C GLU A 7 16.17 18.93 -11.78
N VAL A 8 16.48 17.73 -12.27
CA VAL A 8 15.69 17.11 -13.33
C VAL A 8 14.46 16.56 -12.63
N ASP A 9 13.27 16.91 -13.11
CA ASP A 9 12.04 16.21 -12.72
C ASP A 9 12.20 14.74 -13.12
N LEU A 10 12.55 13.91 -12.13
CA LEU A 10 12.72 12.48 -12.30
C LEU A 10 11.36 11.81 -12.12
N GLU A 11 10.68 11.51 -13.21
CA GLU A 11 9.50 10.62 -13.19
C GLU A 11 9.97 9.17 -13.02
N LEU A 12 9.51 8.51 -11.95
CA LEU A 12 9.84 7.12 -11.68
C LEU A 12 9.05 6.20 -12.61
N GLU A 13 9.72 5.22 -13.19
CA GLU A 13 9.06 4.21 -14.02
C GLU A 13 8.18 3.29 -13.18
N GLU A 14 6.88 3.25 -13.47
CA GLU A 14 5.95 2.35 -12.80
C GLU A 14 5.85 1.00 -13.54
N GLN A 15 5.98 -0.09 -12.78
CA GLN A 15 5.93 -1.46 -13.32
C GLN A 15 4.95 -2.33 -12.54
N PHE A 16 4.25 -3.22 -13.25
CA PHE A 16 3.32 -4.20 -12.67
C PHE A 16 3.37 -5.54 -13.41
N ILE A 17 2.88 -6.61 -12.77
CA ILE A 17 2.81 -7.94 -13.39
C ILE A 17 1.49 -8.07 -14.14
N LEU A 18 1.52 -8.44 -15.43
CA LEU A 18 0.33 -8.84 -16.18
C LEU A 18 0.19 -10.37 -16.20
N ARG A 19 -0.90 -10.89 -15.64
CA ARG A 19 -1.22 -12.33 -15.66
C ARG A 19 -2.40 -12.60 -16.59
N LEU A 20 -2.15 -13.41 -17.61
CA LEU A 20 -3.13 -13.81 -18.60
C LEU A 20 -3.50 -15.29 -18.43
N PRO A 21 -4.65 -15.74 -18.96
CA PRO A 21 -4.92 -17.16 -19.07
C PRO A 21 -3.87 -17.84 -19.98
N ILE A 22 -3.65 -19.12 -19.75
CA ILE A 22 -2.45 -19.82 -20.25
C ILE A 22 -2.34 -19.83 -21.77
N ASN A 23 -3.47 -19.89 -22.48
CA ASN A 23 -3.53 -19.94 -23.93
C ASN A 23 -3.10 -18.58 -24.53
N GLU A 24 -3.64 -17.49 -24.00
CA GLU A 24 -3.35 -16.11 -24.39
C GLU A 24 -1.92 -15.72 -24.05
N ALA A 25 -1.44 -16.10 -22.86
CA ALA A 25 -0.05 -15.93 -22.45
C ALA A 25 0.91 -16.62 -23.43
N GLY A 26 0.60 -17.86 -23.82
CA GLY A 26 1.40 -18.61 -24.81
C GLY A 26 1.45 -17.93 -26.17
N ASN A 27 0.32 -17.39 -26.64
CA ASN A 27 0.24 -16.66 -27.91
C ASN A 27 1.05 -15.35 -27.88
N ILE A 28 0.89 -14.55 -26.81
CA ILE A 28 1.66 -13.32 -26.64
C ILE A 28 3.16 -13.60 -26.52
N LYS A 29 3.55 -14.65 -25.80
CA LYS A 29 4.96 -15.07 -25.71
C LYS A 29 5.55 -15.40 -27.08
N LYS A 30 4.81 -16.11 -27.94
CA LYS A 30 5.25 -16.39 -29.32
C LYS A 30 5.41 -15.10 -30.13
N ILE A 31 4.50 -14.15 -30.00
CA ILE A 31 4.55 -12.86 -30.71
C ILE A 31 5.74 -12.03 -30.23
N LEU A 32 5.94 -11.90 -28.92
CA LEU A 32 7.07 -11.16 -28.33
C LEU A 32 8.42 -11.70 -28.83
N ASN A 33 8.55 -13.02 -28.96
CA ASN A 33 9.80 -13.64 -29.40
C ASN A 33 10.03 -13.59 -30.92
N THR A 34 8.98 -13.48 -31.74
CA THR A 34 9.10 -13.57 -33.21
C THR A 34 8.93 -12.23 -33.90
N LYS A 35 7.97 -11.41 -33.44
CA LYS A 35 7.52 -10.16 -34.07
C LYS A 35 7.12 -9.15 -32.98
N PRO A 36 8.07 -8.71 -32.13
CA PRO A 36 7.79 -7.82 -31.01
C PRO A 36 7.14 -6.49 -31.44
N GLU A 37 7.45 -6.00 -32.63
CA GLU A 37 6.87 -4.79 -33.21
C GLU A 37 5.34 -4.85 -33.36
N LYS A 38 4.76 -6.05 -33.46
CA LYS A 38 3.31 -6.25 -33.56
C LYS A 38 2.59 -6.12 -32.22
N ILE A 39 3.30 -6.23 -31.09
CA ILE A 39 2.65 -6.28 -29.77
C ILE A 39 1.83 -5.02 -29.50
N LYS A 40 2.34 -3.84 -29.90
CA LYS A 40 1.67 -2.54 -29.73
C LYS A 40 0.29 -2.47 -30.38
N ARG A 41 0.07 -3.25 -31.44
CA ARG A 41 -1.22 -3.31 -32.16
C ARG A 41 -2.15 -4.39 -31.62
N ILE A 42 -1.60 -5.39 -30.93
CA ILE A 42 -2.32 -6.59 -30.51
C ILE A 42 -2.76 -6.48 -29.05
N LEU A 43 -1.90 -5.99 -28.17
CA LEU A 43 -2.17 -5.88 -26.74
C LEU A 43 -2.57 -4.44 -26.41
N LYS A 44 -3.78 -4.25 -25.89
CA LYS A 44 -4.25 -2.99 -25.32
C LYS A 44 -4.76 -3.24 -23.91
N ILE A 45 -4.42 -2.35 -22.98
CA ILE A 45 -4.80 -2.42 -21.57
C ILE A 45 -5.61 -1.16 -21.27
N ASP A 46 -6.79 -1.35 -20.68
CA ASP A 46 -7.67 -0.28 -20.23
C ASP A 46 -8.02 -0.56 -18.76
N LEU A 47 -7.51 0.24 -17.83
CA LEU A 47 -7.60 0.00 -16.40
C LEU A 47 -8.15 1.23 -15.69
N ASP A 48 -9.18 1.03 -14.87
CA ASP A 48 -9.67 1.98 -13.90
C ASP A 48 -9.01 1.67 -12.55
N VAL A 49 -7.95 2.41 -12.22
CA VAL A 49 -7.14 2.21 -11.01
C VAL A 49 -7.97 2.43 -9.74
N ALA A 50 -8.87 3.41 -9.74
CA ALA A 50 -9.71 3.72 -8.60
C ALA A 50 -10.66 2.55 -8.27
N LYS A 51 -11.23 1.92 -9.30
CA LYS A 51 -12.11 0.75 -9.14
C LYS A 51 -11.37 -0.58 -9.09
N CYS A 52 -10.05 -0.60 -9.31
CA CYS A 52 -9.23 -1.80 -9.39
C CYS A 52 -9.71 -2.82 -10.44
N ILE A 53 -10.44 -2.37 -11.47
CA ILE A 53 -10.98 -3.21 -12.55
C ILE A 53 -10.59 -2.64 -13.91
N GLY A 54 -10.66 -3.48 -14.93
CA GLY A 54 -10.49 -3.00 -16.29
C GLY A 54 -10.70 -4.11 -17.31
N THR A 55 -10.19 -3.86 -18.50
CA THR A 55 -10.26 -4.75 -19.64
C THR A 55 -8.91 -4.85 -20.32
N VAL A 56 -8.48 -6.07 -20.62
CA VAL A 56 -7.31 -6.34 -21.47
C VAL A 56 -7.78 -6.90 -22.81
N TYR A 57 -7.34 -6.28 -23.89
CA TYR A 57 -7.64 -6.68 -25.26
C TYR A 57 -6.44 -7.37 -25.88
N ILE A 58 -6.67 -8.55 -26.45
CA ILE A 58 -5.66 -9.32 -27.19
C ILE A 58 -6.22 -9.58 -28.59
N GLY A 59 -5.83 -8.72 -29.53
CA GLY A 59 -6.40 -8.66 -30.87
C GLY A 59 -7.89 -8.33 -30.79
N LYS A 60 -8.75 -9.32 -31.08
CA LYS A 60 -10.21 -9.18 -30.98
C LYS A 60 -10.79 -9.74 -29.68
N LYS A 61 -9.98 -10.47 -28.89
CA LYS A 61 -10.45 -11.08 -27.64
C LYS A 61 -10.43 -10.04 -26.52
N LYS A 62 -11.52 -9.99 -25.76
CA LYS A 62 -11.68 -9.13 -24.58
C LYS A 62 -11.54 -10.01 -23.33
N LEU A 63 -10.71 -9.60 -22.38
CA LEU A 63 -10.56 -10.24 -21.07
C LEU A 63 -10.93 -9.24 -19.98
N SER A 64 -11.65 -9.72 -18.97
CA SER A 64 -11.91 -8.96 -17.74
C SER A 64 -10.64 -8.91 -16.91
N ALA A 65 -10.24 -7.74 -16.43
CA ALA A 65 -8.98 -7.55 -15.72
C ALA A 65 -9.21 -6.97 -14.33
N TYR A 66 -8.43 -7.44 -13.36
CA TYR A 66 -8.55 -7.05 -11.96
C TYR A 66 -7.16 -6.67 -11.43
N LEU A 67 -7.02 -5.43 -10.98
CA LEU A 67 -5.82 -4.92 -10.33
C LEU A 67 -5.82 -5.39 -8.89
N ARG A 68 -4.75 -6.06 -8.49
CA ARG A 68 -4.61 -6.61 -7.15
C ARG A 68 -3.22 -6.38 -6.58
N THR A 69 -3.12 -6.33 -5.26
CA THR A 69 -1.88 -6.00 -4.55
C THR A 69 -1.24 -7.26 -3.98
N PHE A 70 0.05 -7.45 -4.28
CA PHE A 70 0.86 -8.51 -3.69
C PHE A 70 1.12 -8.23 -2.21
N PRO A 71 1.22 -9.29 -1.38
CA PRO A 71 1.71 -9.17 -0.02
C PRO A 71 3.22 -8.88 0.07
N THR A 72 3.96 -9.07 -1.02
CA THR A 72 5.42 -8.99 -1.08
C THR A 72 5.85 -7.97 -2.12
N ILE A 73 6.87 -7.18 -1.79
CA ILE A 73 7.53 -6.29 -2.74
C ILE A 73 8.42 -7.12 -3.67
N ILE A 74 8.34 -6.86 -4.97
CA ILE A 74 9.16 -7.49 -6.00
C ILE A 74 9.98 -6.39 -6.65
N GLU A 75 11.30 -6.49 -6.62
CA GLU A 75 12.18 -5.52 -7.26
C GLU A 75 12.53 -5.97 -8.68
N SER A 76 12.47 -5.05 -9.64
CA SER A 76 12.99 -5.27 -10.98
C SER A 76 14.41 -4.72 -11.10
N TYR A 77 15.26 -5.50 -11.78
CA TYR A 77 16.66 -5.17 -12.00
C TYR A 77 16.99 -5.32 -13.47
N LYS A 78 17.81 -4.39 -13.99
CA LYS A 78 18.44 -4.50 -15.31
C LYS A 78 19.94 -4.73 -15.17
N THR A 79 20.54 -5.37 -16.17
CA THR A 79 21.99 -5.45 -16.33
C THR A 79 22.39 -4.65 -17.56
N ASN A 80 23.54 -3.97 -17.50
CA ASN A 80 24.00 -3.09 -18.59
C ASN A 80 24.83 -3.80 -19.65
N ILE A 81 25.25 -5.05 -19.40
CA ILE A 81 26.08 -5.85 -20.30
C ILE A 81 25.33 -7.15 -20.62
N LEU A 82 25.22 -7.44 -21.91
CA LEU A 82 24.67 -8.69 -22.41
C LEU A 82 25.57 -9.85 -21.91
N ASN A 83 24.99 -10.75 -21.12
CA ASN A 83 25.63 -11.92 -20.51
C ASN A 83 26.45 -11.70 -19.23
N ASP A 84 26.55 -10.46 -18.73
CA ASP A 84 27.07 -10.23 -17.37
C ASP A 84 25.90 -10.07 -16.39
N LYS A 85 25.90 -10.91 -15.36
CA LYS A 85 24.88 -10.91 -14.29
C LYS A 85 25.46 -10.48 -12.94
N THR A 86 26.71 -10.05 -12.90
CA THR A 86 27.38 -9.63 -11.66
C THR A 86 26.84 -8.30 -11.16
N ASN A 87 26.67 -7.34 -12.06
CA ASN A 87 26.17 -6.00 -11.73
C ASN A 87 24.71 -5.83 -12.15
N THR A 88 23.83 -5.71 -11.17
CA THR A 88 22.40 -5.42 -11.33
C THR A 88 22.07 -4.02 -10.85
N TYR A 89 21.20 -3.33 -11.59
CA TYR A 89 20.74 -1.98 -11.25
C TYR A 89 19.23 -2.02 -11.06
N LYS A 90 18.75 -1.59 -9.89
CA LYS A 90 17.32 -1.52 -9.58
C LYS A 90 16.64 -0.55 -10.55
N THR A 91 15.49 -0.95 -11.08
CA THR A 91 14.68 -0.13 -12.01
C THR A 91 13.34 0.26 -11.42
N ALA A 92 12.63 -0.65 -10.74
CA ALA A 92 11.33 -0.35 -10.15
C ALA A 92 11.01 -1.29 -8.98
N ASP A 93 10.04 -0.86 -8.17
CA ASP A 93 9.36 -1.68 -7.18
C ASP A 93 7.99 -2.10 -7.72
N ILE A 94 7.70 -3.40 -7.69
CA ILE A 94 6.48 -4.00 -8.18
C ILE A 94 5.73 -4.60 -7.01
N CYS A 95 4.54 -4.06 -6.74
CA CYS A 95 3.63 -4.58 -5.71
C CYS A 95 2.24 -4.91 -6.27
N HIS A 96 2.00 -4.70 -7.57
CA HIS A 96 0.70 -4.95 -8.19
C HIS A 96 0.74 -6.01 -9.29
N ILE A 97 -0.38 -6.70 -9.44
CA ILE A 97 -0.67 -7.64 -10.52
C ILE A 97 -2.02 -7.33 -11.14
N VAL A 98 -2.09 -7.41 -12.46
CA VAL A 98 -3.33 -7.36 -13.22
C VAL A 98 -3.67 -8.79 -13.64
N GLU A 99 -4.66 -9.40 -12.98
CA GLU A 99 -5.13 -10.75 -13.29
C GLU A 99 -6.27 -10.69 -14.31
N CYS A 100 -6.10 -11.39 -15.44
CA CYS A 100 -7.06 -11.40 -16.53
C CYS A 100 -7.82 -12.72 -16.62
N TYR A 101 -9.12 -12.62 -16.85
CA TYR A 101 -10.05 -13.74 -16.96
C TYR A 101 -10.91 -13.60 -18.21
N GLU A 102 -11.31 -14.74 -18.78
CA GLU A 102 -12.20 -14.76 -19.94
C GLU A 102 -13.59 -14.22 -19.60
N TYR A 103 -14.09 -14.57 -18.42
CA TYR A 103 -15.37 -14.11 -17.88
C TYR A 103 -15.12 -13.22 -16.65
N PRO A 104 -15.98 -12.24 -16.38
CA PRO A 104 -15.88 -11.45 -15.16
C PRO A 104 -16.07 -12.34 -13.93
N LEU A 105 -15.31 -12.05 -12.88
CA LEU A 105 -15.46 -12.64 -11.56
C LEU A 105 -16.63 -11.98 -10.81
N ASP A 106 -17.42 -12.78 -10.10
CA ASP A 106 -18.52 -12.30 -9.25
C ASP A 106 -18.01 -11.44 -8.10
N CYS A 107 -16.87 -11.83 -7.53
CA CYS A 107 -16.17 -11.08 -6.50
C CYS A 107 -14.66 -11.26 -6.65
N PHE A 108 -13.91 -10.23 -6.28
CA PHE A 108 -12.45 -10.32 -6.17
C PHE A 108 -11.98 -9.53 -4.96
N ASN A 109 -10.95 -10.04 -4.30
CA ASN A 109 -10.28 -9.32 -3.23
C ASN A 109 -9.17 -8.48 -3.83
N LYS A 110 -9.11 -7.18 -3.50
CA LYS A 110 -8.01 -6.30 -3.91
C LYS A 110 -6.65 -6.86 -3.50
N ASP A 111 -6.57 -7.49 -2.34
CA ASP A 111 -5.35 -8.09 -1.81
C ASP A 111 -5.15 -9.54 -2.23
N LEU A 112 -3.88 -9.92 -2.52
CA LEU A 112 -3.47 -11.32 -2.67
C LEU A 112 -3.03 -11.92 -1.33
N PHE A 113 -3.36 -13.21 -1.17
CA PHE A 113 -2.88 -14.02 -0.04
C PHE A 113 -1.51 -14.67 -0.28
N HIS A 114 -1.05 -14.70 -1.52
CA HIS A 114 0.17 -15.40 -1.95
C HIS A 114 1.17 -14.41 -2.55
N GLY A 115 2.47 -14.66 -2.35
CA GLY A 115 3.50 -14.02 -3.15
C GLY A 115 3.56 -14.63 -4.56
N TYR A 116 4.38 -14.04 -5.43
CA TYR A 116 4.48 -14.48 -6.82
C TYR A 116 5.14 -15.86 -6.98
N THR A 117 6.14 -16.18 -6.15
CA THR A 117 6.90 -17.43 -6.26
C THR A 117 6.27 -18.58 -5.46
N PRO A 118 6.45 -19.85 -5.89
CA PRO A 118 5.83 -21.01 -5.22
C PRO A 118 6.12 -21.11 -3.69
N PRO A 119 7.36 -20.84 -3.20
CA PRO A 119 7.65 -20.89 -1.77
C PRO A 119 6.91 -19.83 -0.92
N LEU A 120 6.30 -18.83 -1.56
CA LEU A 120 5.52 -17.75 -0.95
C LEU A 120 4.01 -17.98 -1.03
N LYS A 121 3.57 -19.22 -1.29
CA LYS A 121 2.16 -19.60 -1.11
C LYS A 121 1.73 -19.35 0.35
N ASN A 122 0.60 -18.67 0.51
CA ASN A 122 0.02 -18.25 1.79
C ASN A 122 0.98 -17.42 2.68
N VAL A 123 1.83 -16.58 2.09
CA VAL A 123 2.87 -15.84 2.81
C VAL A 123 2.33 -15.00 3.97
N LYS A 124 1.18 -14.31 3.80
CA LYS A 124 0.54 -13.49 4.85
C LYS A 124 0.23 -14.30 6.12
N LYS A 125 -0.22 -15.56 5.96
CA LYS A 125 -0.61 -16.43 7.09
C LYS A 125 0.55 -17.25 7.65
N ARG A 126 1.50 -17.64 6.81
CA ARG A 126 2.51 -18.66 7.15
C ARG A 126 3.90 -18.10 7.44
N ARG A 127 4.32 -17.04 6.75
CA ARG A 127 5.71 -16.56 6.79
C ARG A 127 5.85 -15.17 7.39
N PHE A 128 4.85 -14.32 7.26
CA PHE A 128 4.88 -13.01 7.88
C PHE A 128 4.65 -13.14 9.38
N ARG A 129 5.61 -12.65 10.15
CA ARG A 129 5.44 -12.48 11.59
C ARG A 129 4.33 -11.46 11.79
N LYS A 130 3.28 -11.84 12.52
CA LYS A 130 2.20 -10.92 12.85
C LYS A 130 2.75 -9.86 13.80
N THR A 131 2.48 -8.59 13.47
CA THR A 131 2.71 -7.50 14.41
C THR A 131 1.59 -7.55 15.46
N LEU A 132 1.87 -7.16 16.70
CA LEU A 132 0.85 -7.02 17.74
C LEU A 132 -0.12 -5.86 17.45
N VAL A 133 0.22 -5.01 16.48
CA VAL A 133 -0.65 -3.97 15.95
C VAL A 133 -1.68 -4.64 15.04
N ASN A 134 -2.95 -4.54 15.42
CA ASN A 134 -4.07 -5.10 14.66
C ASN A 134 -4.14 -4.41 13.29
N PRO A 135 -4.22 -5.13 12.15
CA PRO A 135 -4.35 -4.51 10.83
C PRO A 135 -5.58 -3.62 10.68
N GLU A 136 -6.69 -3.98 11.34
CA GLU A 136 -7.88 -3.14 11.45
C GLU A 136 -7.54 -1.80 12.10
N LEU A 137 -6.71 -1.81 13.16
CA LEU A 137 -6.23 -0.58 13.77
C LEU A 137 -5.41 0.28 12.82
N ILE A 138 -4.86 -0.21 11.70
CA ILE A 138 -4.07 0.62 10.76
C ILE A 138 -4.98 1.37 9.79
N GLU A 139 -5.98 0.70 9.20
CA GLU A 139 -7.01 1.36 8.38
C GLU A 139 -7.89 2.27 9.24
N GLU A 140 -8.30 1.77 10.42
CA GLU A 140 -8.94 2.60 11.43
C GLU A 140 -8.02 3.74 11.83
N ASN A 141 -6.70 3.54 12.00
CA ASN A 141 -5.81 4.64 12.37
C ASN A 141 -5.78 5.77 11.33
N GLU A 142 -5.92 5.49 10.03
CA GLU A 142 -6.05 6.57 9.05
C GLU A 142 -7.37 7.35 9.25
N SER A 143 -8.48 6.65 9.49
CA SER A 143 -9.77 7.28 9.77
C SER A 143 -9.79 8.02 11.11
N ILE A 144 -9.33 7.38 12.17
CA ILE A 144 -9.14 7.91 13.53
C ILE A 144 -8.23 9.14 13.48
N SER A 145 -7.13 9.10 12.73
CA SER A 145 -6.24 10.26 12.61
C SER A 145 -6.92 11.44 11.94
N LYS A 146 -7.73 11.20 10.90
CA LYS A 146 -8.53 12.25 10.26
C LYS A 146 -9.58 12.83 11.20
N GLU A 147 -10.27 11.98 11.94
CA GLU A 147 -11.29 12.38 12.91
C GLU A 147 -10.68 13.13 14.11
N LEU A 148 -9.57 12.62 14.65
CA LEU A 148 -8.80 13.27 15.71
C LEU A 148 -8.30 14.64 15.25
N TYR A 149 -7.76 14.74 14.03
CA TYR A 149 -7.33 16.02 13.47
C TYR A 149 -8.51 17.00 13.33
N PHE A 150 -9.67 16.52 12.87
CA PHE A 150 -10.87 17.33 12.78
C PHE A 150 -11.36 17.83 14.15
N LEU A 151 -11.35 16.96 15.16
CA LEU A 151 -11.73 17.30 16.52
C LEU A 151 -10.77 18.35 17.11
N LEU A 152 -9.46 18.12 17.01
CA LEU A 152 -8.44 19.06 17.48
C LEU A 152 -8.51 20.40 16.76
N LYS A 153 -8.80 20.41 15.45
CA LYS A 153 -8.98 21.65 14.69
C LYS A 153 -10.21 22.42 15.18
N THR A 154 -11.31 21.74 15.42
CA THR A 154 -12.55 22.34 15.95
C THR A 154 -12.33 22.90 17.35
N ASP A 155 -11.58 22.19 18.18
CA ASP A 155 -11.20 22.60 19.53
C ASP A 155 -10.31 23.86 19.54
N VAL A 156 -9.40 24.01 18.57
CA VAL A 156 -8.59 25.22 18.40
C VAL A 156 -9.43 26.43 17.98
N GLU A 157 -10.50 26.22 17.20
CA GLU A 157 -11.43 27.27 16.78
C GLU A 157 -12.43 27.65 17.91
N ALA A 158 -12.59 26.80 18.93
CA ALA A 158 -13.51 27.02 20.03
C ALA A 158 -12.96 28.01 21.08
N VAL A 159 -13.87 28.70 21.77
CA VAL A 159 -13.51 29.64 22.85
C VAL A 159 -13.10 28.91 24.13
N SER A 160 -13.62 27.70 24.37
CA SER A 160 -13.30 26.85 25.51
C SER A 160 -13.59 25.40 25.14
N THR A 161 -12.75 24.48 25.60
CA THR A 161 -12.87 23.04 25.35
C THR A 161 -12.85 22.26 26.67
N LYS A 162 -13.60 21.16 26.74
CA LYS A 162 -13.63 20.25 27.89
C LYS A 162 -13.99 18.84 27.41
N TYR A 163 -13.28 17.83 27.89
CA TYR A 163 -13.59 16.43 27.65
C TYR A 163 -13.73 15.66 28.98
N GLU A 164 -14.51 14.58 28.96
CA GLU A 164 -14.73 13.69 30.09
C GLU A 164 -14.86 12.25 29.58
N ILE A 165 -14.28 11.28 30.30
CA ILE A 165 -14.34 9.86 29.94
C ILE A 165 -15.55 9.25 30.66
N ILE A 166 -16.53 8.77 29.89
CA ILE A 166 -17.72 8.11 30.41
C ILE A 166 -17.56 6.60 30.20
N TYR A 167 -17.57 5.83 31.29
CA TYR A 167 -17.54 4.37 31.25
C TYR A 167 -18.98 3.83 31.18
N GLU A 168 -19.26 2.93 30.23
CA GLU A 168 -20.62 2.39 30.01
C GLU A 168 -21.16 1.53 31.18
N ASP A 169 -20.29 1.05 32.07
CA ASP A 169 -20.63 0.25 33.25
C ASP A 169 -20.61 1.04 34.56
N SER A 170 -21.34 2.16 34.65
CA SER A 170 -21.52 2.86 35.92
C SER A 170 -22.64 2.22 36.76
N LYS A 171 -22.39 1.02 37.31
CA LYS A 171 -23.18 0.46 38.43
C LYS A 171 -22.47 0.57 39.79
N TYR A 172 -21.30 1.17 39.84
CA TYR A 172 -20.62 1.46 41.11
C TYR A 172 -20.35 2.95 41.20
N GLY A 173 -21.10 3.60 42.09
CA GLY A 173 -20.91 4.99 42.45
C GLY A 173 -19.54 5.22 43.08
N THR A 174 -19.01 6.40 42.81
CA THR A 174 -18.11 7.15 43.69
C THR A 174 -16.75 6.49 43.99
N PHE A 175 -15.90 6.29 42.99
CA PHE A 175 -14.45 6.27 43.24
C PHE A 175 -13.67 6.89 42.07
N ALA A 176 -12.61 7.62 42.44
CA ALA A 176 -11.54 8.17 41.61
C ALA A 176 -11.70 9.61 41.08
N ASN A 177 -11.78 10.59 41.99
CA ASN A 177 -11.30 11.95 41.71
C ASN A 177 -9.82 12.17 42.09
N GLU A 178 -9.14 11.19 42.71
CA GLU A 178 -7.79 11.39 43.29
C GLU A 178 -6.64 10.67 42.58
N THR A 179 -6.87 9.88 41.53
CA THR A 179 -5.79 9.17 40.81
C THR A 179 -5.78 9.37 39.30
N LEU A 180 -6.64 10.27 38.78
CA LEU A 180 -6.84 10.39 37.33
C LEU A 180 -6.01 11.51 36.65
N PHE A 181 -5.42 12.42 37.42
CA PHE A 181 -4.49 13.41 36.86
C PHE A 181 -3.09 13.14 37.39
N GLY A 182 -2.19 12.72 36.51
CA GLY A 182 -0.75 12.69 36.78
C GLY A 182 -0.27 14.08 37.23
N GLN A 183 0.75 14.12 38.08
CA GLN A 183 1.29 15.36 38.65
C GLN A 183 1.45 16.43 37.57
N THR A 184 0.74 17.55 37.75
CA THR A 184 1.01 18.77 37.00
C THR A 184 2.40 19.25 37.39
N THR A 185 3.38 19.14 36.49
CA THR A 185 4.63 19.89 36.62
C THR A 185 4.30 21.36 36.44
N SER A 186 4.13 22.09 37.55
CA SER A 186 4.18 23.55 37.54
C SER A 186 5.62 23.95 37.22
N SER A 187 5.84 24.41 36.00
CA SER A 187 6.93 25.35 35.76
C SER A 187 6.57 26.62 36.52
N ASP A 188 7.56 27.21 37.18
CA ASP A 188 7.51 28.38 38.06
C ASP A 188 7.09 28.14 39.52
N SER A 189 8.09 27.79 40.34
CA SER A 189 8.27 28.36 41.67
C SER A 189 9.70 28.12 42.16
N ASP A 190 10.32 29.20 42.64
CA ASP A 190 11.73 29.36 42.96
C ASP A 190 12.29 28.32 43.95
N ILE A 191 13.52 27.87 43.67
CA ILE A 191 14.32 27.04 44.57
C ILE A 191 15.02 27.98 45.57
N GLU A 192 14.50 28.09 46.78
CA GLU A 192 15.32 28.52 47.93
C GLU A 192 16.24 27.37 48.33
N VAL A 193 17.55 27.65 48.26
CA VAL A 193 18.62 26.77 48.74
C VAL A 193 18.98 27.24 50.14
N ASP A 194 18.65 26.44 51.15
CA ASP A 194 19.28 26.54 52.47
C ASP A 194 20.33 25.44 52.64
N ILE A 195 21.46 25.88 53.20
CA ILE A 195 22.77 25.22 53.34
C ILE A 195 22.73 24.02 54.30
#